data_AF-A0A2W4SB35-F1
#
_entry.id   AF-A0A2W4SB35-F1
#
_cell.length_a   1.000
_cell.length_b   1.000
_cell.length_c   1.000
_cell.angle_alpha   90.00
_cell.angle_beta   90.00
_cell.angle_gamma   90.00
#
_symmetry.space_group_name_H-M   'P 1'
#
loop_
_entity.id
_entity.type
_entity.pdbx_description
1 polymer ?
#
loop_
_entity_poly.entity_id
_entity_poly.type
_entity_poly.pdbx_seq_one_letter_code
_entity_poly.pdbx_strand_id
1 'polypeptide(L)'
;MDSTPDVLAAEVRARRAAIDSDLERLRVRAREVVRAADPRPVARRWSEAGIPVALGAAALWLWRRRRRSVGSLQGLLEHEVVELHNMEEQQLTLVGALAAAAANTDLRALLHRHAEQTATQAERLDRVLRSIGGSPRRRKSDAVAAFEQEVRALVRSRMSADVRDAWIIATVQRIEHLEIASYGSARAFAATLGYTYAAQLLQQSLDEEKAMDEQLTALAEHFVNPESIR
;
A
#
# COMPACT_ATOMS: atom_id res chain seq x y z
N MET A 1 45.31 0.34 11.12
CA MET A 1 44.74 0.28 9.75
C MET A 1 45.13 1.58 9.08
N ASP A 2 45.88 1.51 7.99
CA ASP A 2 46.43 2.68 7.31
C ASP A 2 45.30 3.38 6.53
N SER A 3 44.88 4.57 7.00
CA SER A 3 43.71 5.31 6.51
C SER A 3 44.09 6.40 5.51
N THR A 4 45.09 6.13 4.68
CA THR A 4 45.59 7.07 3.68
C THR A 4 44.54 7.22 2.56
N PRO A 5 44.29 8.44 2.05
CA PRO A 5 43.27 8.70 1.02
C PRO A 5 43.36 7.79 -0.22
N ASP A 6 44.57 7.37 -0.59
CA ASP A 6 44.81 6.48 -1.73
C ASP A 6 44.32 5.05 -1.50
N VAL A 7 44.40 4.55 -0.26
CA VAL A 7 43.92 3.22 0.14
C VAL A 7 42.39 3.18 0.12
N LEU A 8 41.74 4.22 0.66
CA LEU A 8 40.29 4.41 0.58
C LEU A 8 39.81 4.53 -0.87
N ALA A 9 40.52 5.28 -1.70
CA ALA A 9 40.18 5.41 -3.12
C ALA A 9 40.32 4.07 -3.86
N ALA A 10 41.33 3.26 -3.53
CA ALA A 10 41.48 1.92 -4.09
C ALA A 10 40.37 0.96 -3.64
N GLU A 11 39.97 1.01 -2.37
CA GLU A 11 38.87 0.20 -1.84
C GLU A 11 37.53 0.56 -2.48
N VAL A 12 37.24 1.86 -2.65
CA VAL A 12 36.03 2.34 -3.34
C VAL A 12 36.00 1.87 -4.79
N ARG A 13 37.14 1.95 -5.50
CA ARG A 13 37.25 1.43 -6.89
C ARG A 13 36.99 -0.08 -6.95
N ALA A 14 37.54 -0.84 -6.01
CA ALA A 14 37.35 -2.29 -5.95
C ALA A 14 35.88 -2.66 -5.67
N ARG A 15 35.23 -1.98 -4.71
CA ARG A 15 33.81 -2.17 -4.41
C ARG A 15 32.92 -1.82 -5.61
N ARG A 16 33.24 -0.75 -6.35
CA ARG A 16 32.50 -0.38 -7.56
C ARG A 16 32.62 -1.42 -8.67
N ALA A 17 33.82 -1.94 -8.90
CA ALA A 17 34.04 -3.02 -9.87
C ALA A 17 33.29 -4.31 -9.49
N ALA A 18 33.22 -4.63 -8.19
CA ALA A 18 32.45 -5.77 -7.71
C ALA A 18 30.94 -5.59 -7.95
N ILE A 19 30.40 -4.40 -7.68
CA ILE A 19 28.99 -4.06 -7.94
C ILE A 19 28.68 -4.14 -9.44
N ASP A 20 29.55 -3.59 -10.30
CA ASP A 20 29.34 -3.64 -11.75
C ASP A 20 29.34 -5.08 -12.28
N SER A 21 30.21 -5.94 -11.74
CA SER A 21 30.22 -7.37 -12.05
C SER A 21 28.96 -8.09 -11.59
N ASP A 22 28.43 -7.77 -10.41
CA ASP A 22 27.18 -8.35 -9.90
C ASP A 22 25.96 -7.89 -10.71
N LEU A 23 25.92 -6.61 -11.10
CA LEU A 23 24.88 -6.09 -11.98
C LEU A 23 24.89 -6.78 -13.34
N GLU A 24 26.07 -7.09 -13.89
CA GLU A 24 26.15 -7.84 -15.16
C GLU A 24 25.70 -9.28 -15.00
N ARG A 25 26.05 -9.95 -13.90
CA ARG A 25 25.52 -11.28 -13.55
C ARG A 25 23.99 -11.28 -13.43
N LEU A 26 23.42 -10.25 -12.79
CA LEU A 26 21.97 -10.08 -12.67
C LEU A 26 21.31 -9.80 -14.02
N ARG A 27 21.92 -9.01 -14.90
CA ARG A 27 21.43 -8.77 -16.27
C ARG A 27 21.42 -10.04 -17.11
N VAL A 28 22.47 -10.86 -17.02
CA VAL A 28 22.53 -12.16 -17.71
C VAL A 28 21.43 -13.08 -17.19
N ARG A 29 21.29 -13.23 -15.86
CA ARG A 29 20.20 -14.01 -15.25
C ARG A 29 18.82 -13.49 -15.64
N ALA A 30 18.62 -12.17 -15.67
CA ALA A 30 17.36 -11.57 -16.10
C ALA A 30 17.07 -11.90 -17.57
N ARG A 31 18.07 -11.86 -18.46
CA ARG A 31 17.93 -12.29 -19.86
C ARG A 31 17.62 -13.78 -19.98
N GLU A 32 18.23 -14.63 -19.15
CA GLU A 32 17.95 -16.06 -19.10
C GLU A 32 16.53 -16.34 -18.61
N VAL A 33 16.07 -15.65 -17.56
CA VAL A 33 14.69 -15.73 -17.07
C VAL A 33 13.70 -15.24 -18.12
N VAL A 34 14.00 -14.13 -18.81
CA VAL A 34 13.18 -13.62 -19.93
C VAL A 34 13.16 -14.59 -21.10
N ARG A 35 14.28 -15.26 -21.42
CA ARG A 35 14.35 -16.30 -22.46
C ARG A 35 13.62 -17.58 -22.06
N ALA A 36 13.75 -18.01 -20.81
CA ALA A 36 13.04 -19.17 -20.26
C ALA A 36 11.53 -18.91 -20.15
N ALA A 37 11.14 -17.65 -19.98
CA ALA A 37 9.75 -17.19 -20.00
C ALA A 37 9.26 -16.79 -21.40
N ASP A 38 10.09 -16.84 -22.45
CA ASP A 38 9.68 -16.57 -23.83
C ASP A 38 8.93 -17.81 -24.37
N PRO A 39 7.63 -17.71 -24.67
CA PRO A 39 6.84 -18.86 -25.13
C PRO A 39 7.09 -19.21 -26.60
N ARG A 40 7.84 -18.40 -27.37
CA ARG A 40 8.05 -18.57 -28.82
C ARG A 40 8.75 -19.88 -29.23
N PRO A 41 9.76 -20.41 -28.50
CA PRO A 41 10.39 -21.69 -28.84
C PRO A 41 9.44 -22.88 -28.63
N VAL A 42 8.59 -22.80 -27.60
CA VAL A 42 7.55 -23.80 -27.32
C VAL A 42 6.46 -23.70 -28.38
N ALA A 43 6.02 -22.51 -28.77
CA ALA A 43 5.04 -22.35 -29.85
C ALA A 43 5.46 -23.00 -31.18
N ARG A 44 6.76 -23.02 -31.52
CA ARG A 44 7.29 -23.73 -32.71
C ARG A 44 7.29 -25.25 -32.60
N ARG A 45 7.43 -25.82 -31.40
CA ARG A 45 7.42 -27.29 -31.22
C ARG A 45 6.00 -27.87 -31.23
N TRP A 46 4.99 -27.02 -31.05
CA TRP A 46 3.58 -27.41 -30.96
C TRP A 46 2.83 -27.23 -32.30
N SER A 47 3.43 -26.55 -33.28
CA SER A 47 2.92 -26.53 -34.66
C SER A 47 3.09 -27.86 -35.39
N GLU A 48 3.96 -28.74 -34.93
CA GLU A 48 4.18 -30.07 -35.53
C GLU A 48 3.29 -31.18 -34.93
N ALA A 49 2.65 -30.93 -33.78
CA ALA A 49 1.91 -31.96 -33.03
C ALA A 49 0.37 -31.81 -33.05
N GLY A 50 -0.18 -30.84 -33.80
CA GLY A 50 -1.63 -30.79 -34.05
C GLY A 50 -2.53 -30.66 -32.81
N ILE A 51 -2.05 -30.05 -31.72
CA ILE A 51 -2.87 -29.71 -30.54
C ILE A 51 -3.07 -28.19 -30.56
N PRO A 52 -4.05 -27.64 -31.29
CA PRO A 52 -4.00 -26.25 -31.71
C PRO A 52 -4.75 -25.34 -30.73
N VAL A 53 -4.12 -24.21 -30.41
CA VAL A 53 -4.76 -22.93 -30.05
C VAL A 53 -5.43 -22.84 -28.68
N ALA A 54 -6.17 -23.85 -28.19
CA ALA A 54 -6.99 -23.70 -26.97
C ALA A 54 -6.15 -23.49 -25.69
N LEU A 55 -5.07 -24.26 -25.50
CA LEU A 55 -4.17 -24.10 -24.35
C LEU A 55 -3.32 -22.83 -24.45
N GLY A 56 -2.88 -22.46 -25.66
CA GLY A 56 -2.17 -21.21 -25.90
C GLY A 56 -3.05 -19.99 -25.66
N ALA A 57 -4.30 -20.01 -26.14
CA ALA A 57 -5.30 -18.97 -25.89
C ALA A 57 -5.69 -18.91 -24.42
N ALA A 58 -5.87 -20.05 -23.74
CA ALA A 58 -6.14 -20.10 -22.31
C ALA A 58 -4.96 -19.56 -21.48
N ALA A 59 -3.73 -19.90 -21.85
CA ALA A 59 -2.52 -19.37 -21.21
C ALA A 59 -2.34 -17.86 -21.48
N LEU A 60 -2.58 -17.40 -22.71
CA LEU A 60 -2.52 -15.98 -23.08
C LEU A 60 -3.66 -15.19 -22.41
N TRP A 61 -4.84 -15.79 -22.28
CA TRP A 61 -5.98 -15.25 -21.56
C TRP A 61 -5.72 -15.21 -20.05
N LEU A 62 -5.15 -16.27 -19.46
CA LEU A 62 -4.73 -16.30 -18.06
C LEU A 62 -3.60 -15.29 -17.78
N TRP A 63 -2.67 -15.12 -18.71
CA TRP A 63 -1.58 -14.14 -18.63
C TRP A 63 -2.09 -12.69 -18.80
N ARG A 64 -2.99 -12.43 -19.76
CA ARG A 64 -3.71 -11.15 -19.90
C ARG A 64 -4.60 -10.86 -18.69
N ARG A 65 -5.24 -11.87 -18.11
CA ARG A 65 -6.07 -11.76 -16.90
C ARG A 65 -5.23 -11.52 -15.64
N ARG A 66 -4.00 -12.05 -15.59
CA ARG A 66 -3.03 -11.81 -14.50
C ARG A 66 -2.32 -10.47 -14.59
N ARG A 67 -2.12 -9.92 -15.79
CA ARG A 67 -1.70 -8.51 -15.94
C ARG A 67 -2.92 -7.62 -15.72
N ARG A 68 -3.04 -6.99 -14.55
CA ARG A 68 -3.94 -5.85 -14.35
C ARG A 68 -3.46 -4.71 -15.25
N SER A 69 -3.94 -4.71 -16.48
CA SER A 69 -3.63 -3.67 -17.46
C SER A 69 -4.53 -2.48 -17.18
N VAL A 70 -4.04 -1.52 -16.39
CA VAL A 70 -4.67 -0.20 -16.32
C VAL A 70 -4.34 0.51 -17.63
N GLY A 71 -5.23 0.38 -18.62
CA GLY A 71 -5.02 0.92 -19.97
C GLY A 71 -5.42 2.38 -20.12
N SER A 72 -6.04 2.98 -19.10
CA SER A 72 -6.56 4.34 -19.13
C SER A 72 -6.59 4.96 -17.73
N LEU A 73 -6.66 6.30 -17.67
CA LEU A 73 -6.82 7.03 -16.41
C LEU A 73 -8.13 6.66 -15.70
N GLN A 74 -9.19 6.37 -16.44
CA GLN A 74 -10.45 5.89 -15.87
C GLN A 74 -10.28 4.52 -15.20
N GLY A 75 -9.54 3.60 -15.84
CA GLY A 75 -9.21 2.32 -15.22
C GLY A 75 -8.31 2.46 -13.99
N LEU A 76 -7.46 3.49 -13.95
CA LEU A 76 -6.64 3.80 -12.78
C LEU A 76 -7.51 4.34 -11.64
N LEU A 77 -8.42 5.27 -11.94
CA LEU A 77 -9.38 5.78 -10.96
C LEU A 77 -10.21 4.65 -10.36
N GLU A 78 -10.77 3.75 -11.17
CA GLU A 78 -11.52 2.60 -10.66
C GLU A 78 -10.63 1.71 -9.78
N HIS A 79 -9.37 1.48 -10.18
CA HIS A 79 -8.42 0.72 -9.37
C HIS A 79 -8.17 1.37 -8.00
N GLU A 80 -7.90 2.68 -7.96
CA GLU A 80 -7.65 3.41 -6.72
C GLU A 80 -8.86 3.43 -5.80
N VAL A 81 -10.06 3.69 -6.33
CA VAL A 81 -11.29 3.72 -5.51
C VAL A 81 -11.64 2.33 -4.98
N VAL A 82 -11.45 1.27 -5.78
CA VAL A 82 -11.61 -0.11 -5.31
C VAL A 82 -10.58 -0.43 -4.22
N GLU A 83 -9.34 0.03 -4.36
CA GLU A 83 -8.34 -0.23 -3.33
C GLU A 83 -8.63 0.50 -2.04
N LEU A 84 -8.92 1.80 -2.08
CA LEU A 84 -9.41 2.57 -0.94
C LEU A 84 -10.56 1.85 -0.24
N HIS A 85 -11.57 1.37 -0.99
CA HIS A 85 -12.70 0.67 -0.38
C HIS A 85 -12.25 -0.60 0.35
N ASN A 86 -11.31 -1.36 -0.20
CA ASN A 86 -10.78 -2.53 0.48
C ASN A 86 -9.91 -2.18 1.69
N MET A 87 -9.20 -1.05 1.65
CA MET A 87 -8.41 -0.57 2.78
C MET A 87 -9.33 -0.23 3.96
N GLU A 88 -10.34 0.61 3.73
CA GLU A 88 -11.33 1.05 4.72
C GLU A 88 -11.99 -0.13 5.45
N GLU A 89 -12.49 -1.12 4.69
CA GLU A 89 -13.13 -2.30 5.28
C GLU A 89 -12.19 -3.13 6.15
N GLN A 90 -10.91 -3.20 5.78
CA GLN A 90 -9.92 -3.96 6.54
C GLN A 90 -9.42 -3.21 7.77
N GLN A 91 -9.29 -1.90 7.65
CA GLN A 91 -8.83 -0.99 8.70
C GLN A 91 -9.73 -1.02 9.93
N LEU A 92 -11.05 -1.20 9.76
CA LEU A 92 -12.00 -1.36 10.86
C LEU A 92 -11.56 -2.41 11.90
N THR A 93 -11.03 -3.54 11.43
CA THR A 93 -10.56 -4.61 12.32
C THR A 93 -9.25 -4.22 13.03
N LEU A 94 -8.33 -3.56 12.33
CA LEU A 94 -7.06 -3.12 12.89
C LEU A 94 -7.24 -2.01 13.93
N VAL A 95 -8.02 -0.98 13.58
CA VAL A 95 -8.33 0.16 14.46
C VAL A 95 -9.06 -0.31 15.71
N GLY A 96 -10.01 -1.27 15.58
CA GLY A 96 -10.67 -1.87 16.74
C GLY A 96 -9.70 -2.57 17.69
N ALA A 97 -8.72 -3.31 17.16
CA ALA A 97 -7.69 -3.95 17.98
C ALA A 97 -6.76 -2.94 18.66
N LEU A 98 -6.40 -1.86 17.95
CA LEU A 98 -5.57 -0.78 18.50
C LEU A 98 -6.31 0.01 19.59
N ALA A 99 -7.60 0.32 19.38
CA ALA A 99 -8.44 0.99 20.37
C ALA A 99 -8.57 0.17 21.66
N ALA A 100 -8.70 -1.15 21.55
CA ALA A 100 -8.72 -2.05 22.70
C ALA A 100 -7.37 -2.13 23.44
N ALA A 101 -6.25 -1.96 22.72
CA ALA A 101 -4.91 -1.99 23.28
C ALA A 101 -4.49 -0.67 23.94
N ALA A 102 -5.07 0.45 23.51
CA ALA A 102 -4.75 1.80 23.97
C ALA A 102 -5.02 1.98 25.47
N ALA A 103 -4.06 2.56 26.19
CA ALA A 103 -4.17 2.85 27.61
C ALA A 103 -4.82 4.23 27.84
N ASN A 104 -4.39 5.24 27.09
CA ASN A 104 -4.92 6.59 27.13
C ASN A 104 -6.39 6.65 26.65
N THR A 105 -7.22 7.35 27.41
CA THR A 105 -8.66 7.47 27.15
C THR A 105 -8.97 8.29 25.91
N ASP A 106 -8.21 9.35 25.66
CA ASP A 106 -8.41 10.26 24.54
C ASP A 106 -7.99 9.59 23.22
N LEU A 107 -6.86 8.87 23.22
CA LEU A 107 -6.43 8.06 22.08
C LEU A 107 -7.47 6.98 21.75
N ARG A 108 -7.95 6.24 22.75
CA ARG A 108 -9.00 5.23 22.55
C ARG A 108 -10.28 5.84 22.00
N ALA A 109 -10.73 6.97 22.54
CA ALA A 109 -11.91 7.68 22.06
C ALA A 109 -11.73 8.18 20.62
N LEU A 110 -10.54 8.68 20.27
CA LEU A 110 -10.19 9.09 18.92
C LEU A 110 -10.26 7.92 17.94
N LEU A 111 -9.70 6.77 18.28
CA LEU A 111 -9.75 5.57 17.43
C LEU A 111 -11.17 5.02 17.25
N HIS A 112 -12.03 5.12 18.27
CA HIS A 112 -13.44 4.75 18.12
C HIS A 112 -14.19 5.68 17.15
N ARG A 113 -13.98 7.00 17.27
CA ARG A 113 -14.56 7.96 16.31
C ARG A 113 -14.05 7.70 14.90
N HIS A 114 -12.75 7.48 14.74
CA HIS A 114 -12.15 7.19 13.44
C HIS A 114 -12.76 5.91 12.83
N ALA A 115 -12.98 4.84 13.62
CA ALA A 115 -13.66 3.64 13.11
C ALA A 115 -15.09 3.91 12.59
N GLU A 116 -15.84 4.83 13.22
CA GLU A 116 -17.16 5.27 12.71
C GLU A 116 -17.03 6.09 11.41
N GLN A 117 -16.00 6.91 11.31
CA GLN A 117 -15.66 7.66 10.08
C GLN A 117 -15.27 6.72 8.94
N THR A 118 -14.37 5.76 9.17
CA THR A 118 -13.96 4.68 8.26
C THR A 118 -15.16 3.91 7.70
N ALA A 119 -16.13 3.55 8.55
CA ALA A 119 -17.36 2.89 8.08
C ALA A 119 -18.17 3.79 7.13
N THR A 120 -18.27 5.09 7.44
CA THR A 120 -18.94 6.08 6.59
C THR A 120 -18.19 6.32 5.27
N GLN A 121 -16.85 6.30 5.31
CA GLN A 121 -15.97 6.44 4.15
C GLN A 121 -16.10 5.26 3.20
N ALA A 122 -16.19 4.02 3.71
CA ALA A 122 -16.48 2.84 2.90
C ALA A 122 -17.82 2.99 2.13
N GLU A 123 -18.89 3.43 2.81
CA GLU A 123 -20.18 3.72 2.15
C GLU A 123 -20.08 4.88 1.14
N ARG A 124 -19.21 5.85 1.40
CA ARG A 124 -18.92 6.97 0.48
C ARG A 124 -18.23 6.46 -0.78
N LEU A 125 -17.26 5.58 -0.66
CA LEU A 125 -16.56 4.97 -1.80
C LEU A 125 -17.49 4.10 -2.64
N ASP A 126 -18.47 3.46 -2.02
CA ASP A 126 -19.57 2.77 -2.70
C ASP A 126 -20.36 3.72 -3.63
N ARG A 127 -20.67 4.94 -3.16
CA ARG A 127 -21.30 5.98 -3.97
C ARG A 127 -20.39 6.47 -5.09
N VAL A 128 -19.09 6.64 -4.80
CA VAL A 128 -18.08 7.04 -5.79
C VAL A 128 -18.01 6.00 -6.92
N LEU A 129 -17.88 4.72 -6.61
CA LEU A 129 -17.81 3.64 -7.60
C LEU A 129 -19.03 3.64 -8.52
N ARG A 130 -20.24 3.72 -7.95
CA ARG A 130 -21.47 3.81 -8.75
C ARG A 130 -21.47 5.03 -9.68
N SER A 131 -20.97 6.18 -9.21
CA SER A 131 -20.96 7.42 -10.00
C SER A 131 -19.98 7.40 -11.19
N ILE A 132 -18.93 6.58 -11.13
CA ILE A 132 -17.93 6.44 -12.20
C ILE A 132 -18.20 5.21 -13.10
N GLY A 133 -19.34 4.53 -12.90
CA GLY A 133 -19.73 3.33 -13.64
C GLY A 133 -19.00 2.05 -13.20
N GLY A 134 -18.34 2.07 -12.04
CA GLY A 134 -17.67 0.93 -11.43
C GLY A 134 -18.56 0.16 -10.46
N SER A 135 -18.06 -0.99 -10.00
CA SER A 135 -18.72 -1.80 -8.97
C SER A 135 -17.74 -2.18 -7.86
N PRO A 136 -18.20 -2.31 -6.61
CA PRO A 136 -17.37 -2.77 -5.51
C PRO A 136 -16.78 -4.15 -5.82
N ARG A 137 -15.48 -4.29 -5.57
CA ARG A 137 -14.78 -5.58 -5.66
C ARG A 137 -14.04 -5.81 -4.36
N ARG A 138 -14.70 -6.56 -3.48
CA ARG A 138 -14.14 -6.99 -2.20
C ARG A 138 -12.96 -7.91 -2.46
N ARG A 139 -11.77 -7.48 -2.04
CA ARG A 139 -10.54 -8.27 -2.03
C ARG A 139 -9.69 -7.86 -0.84
N LYS A 140 -8.66 -8.67 -0.57
CA LYS A 140 -7.65 -8.27 0.41
C LYS A 140 -6.86 -7.07 -0.14
N SER A 141 -6.71 -6.00 0.65
CA SER A 141 -5.74 -4.93 0.36
C SER A 141 -4.36 -5.40 0.82
N ASP A 142 -3.40 -5.45 -0.10
CA ASP A 142 -2.02 -5.80 0.25
C ASP A 142 -1.36 -4.67 1.08
N ALA A 143 -1.85 -3.44 0.94
CA ALA A 143 -1.32 -2.29 1.65
C ALA A 143 -1.68 -2.32 3.14
N VAL A 144 -2.95 -2.57 3.48
CA VAL A 144 -3.39 -2.73 4.88
C VAL A 144 -2.90 -4.05 5.48
N ALA A 145 -2.77 -5.11 4.67
CA ALA A 145 -2.22 -6.39 5.11
C ALA A 145 -0.80 -6.28 5.69
N ALA A 146 -0.02 -5.30 5.25
CA ALA A 146 1.32 -5.06 5.77
C ALA A 146 1.32 -4.71 7.27
N PHE A 147 0.27 -4.04 7.75
CA PHE A 147 0.14 -3.61 9.14
C PHE A 147 -0.43 -4.70 10.05
N GLU A 148 -1.05 -5.76 9.52
CA GLU A 148 -1.60 -6.85 10.33
C GLU A 148 -0.55 -7.51 11.25
N GLN A 149 0.69 -7.63 10.79
CA GLN A 149 1.77 -8.22 11.59
C GLN A 149 2.27 -7.23 12.65
N GLU A 150 2.36 -5.95 12.29
CA GLU A 150 2.75 -4.87 13.20
C GLU A 150 1.75 -4.74 14.36
N VAL A 151 0.45 -4.66 14.06
CA VAL A 151 -0.61 -4.60 15.08
C VAL A 151 -0.59 -5.84 15.98
N ARG A 152 -0.38 -7.04 15.41
CA ARG A 152 -0.23 -8.27 16.19
C ARG A 152 0.99 -8.24 17.12
N ALA A 153 2.12 -7.70 16.66
CA ALA A 153 3.32 -7.55 17.47
C ALA A 153 3.09 -6.53 18.59
N LEU A 154 2.45 -5.40 18.28
CA LEU A 154 2.11 -4.35 19.24
C LEU A 154 1.25 -4.90 20.38
N VAL A 155 0.14 -5.56 20.05
CA VAL A 155 -0.82 -6.08 21.05
C VAL A 155 -0.20 -7.17 21.96
N ARG A 156 0.76 -7.95 21.45
CA ARG A 156 1.40 -9.06 22.20
C ARG A 156 2.65 -8.66 22.97
N SER A 157 3.26 -7.53 22.63
CA SER A 157 4.51 -7.09 23.24
C SER A 157 4.28 -6.53 24.64
N ARG A 158 5.19 -6.85 25.56
CA ARG A 158 5.19 -6.28 26.90
C ARG A 158 5.98 -4.97 26.88
N MET A 159 5.28 -3.86 27.10
CA MET A 159 5.83 -2.50 27.14
C MET A 159 5.05 -1.64 28.13
N SER A 160 5.56 -0.46 28.48
CA SER A 160 4.81 0.52 29.28
C SER A 160 3.59 1.04 28.51
N ALA A 161 2.60 1.59 29.23
CA ALA A 161 1.41 2.17 28.62
C ALA A 161 1.78 3.27 27.61
N ASP A 162 2.68 4.18 28.00
CA ASP A 162 3.08 5.32 27.17
C ASP A 162 3.78 4.88 25.87
N VAL A 163 4.69 3.90 25.95
CA VAL A 163 5.37 3.34 24.77
C VAL A 163 4.37 2.64 23.85
N ARG A 164 3.36 1.97 24.42
CA ARG A 164 2.30 1.35 23.63
C ARG A 164 1.48 2.38 22.88
N ASP A 165 1.01 3.41 23.58
CA ASP A 165 0.18 4.45 22.96
C ASP A 165 0.95 5.23 21.91
N ALA A 166 2.25 5.51 22.14
CA ALA A 166 3.13 6.09 21.13
C ALA A 166 3.28 5.19 19.89
N TRP A 167 3.43 3.87 20.08
CA TRP A 167 3.48 2.93 18.95
C TRP A 167 2.13 2.83 18.22
N ILE A 168 1.01 2.87 18.95
CA ILE A 168 -0.33 2.93 18.35
C ILE A 168 -0.45 4.17 17.45
N ILE A 169 -0.10 5.34 17.97
CA ILE A 169 -0.16 6.60 17.21
C ILE A 169 0.70 6.50 15.96
N ALA A 170 1.97 6.10 16.09
CA ALA A 170 2.87 5.96 14.95
C ALA A 170 2.33 4.97 13.90
N THR A 171 1.70 3.88 14.33
CA THR A 171 1.10 2.89 13.42
C THR A 171 -0.08 3.48 12.66
N VAL A 172 -1.00 4.17 13.36
CA VAL A 172 -2.19 4.76 12.74
C VAL A 172 -1.80 5.89 11.80
N GLN A 173 -0.89 6.79 12.17
CA GLN A 173 -0.41 7.86 11.28
C GLN A 173 0.18 7.32 9.96
N ARG A 174 0.89 6.18 9.99
CA ARG A 174 1.40 5.54 8.76
C ARG A 174 0.27 5.07 7.84
N ILE A 175 -0.84 4.64 8.43
CA ILE A 175 -2.05 4.24 7.70
C ILE A 175 -2.72 5.50 7.14
N GLU A 176 -2.93 6.54 7.95
CA GLU A 176 -3.51 7.83 7.51
C GLU A 176 -2.71 8.42 6.33
N HIS A 177 -1.38 8.39 6.37
CA HIS A 177 -0.55 8.93 5.29
C HIS A 177 -0.72 8.17 3.98
N LEU A 178 -0.90 6.85 4.05
CA LEU A 178 -1.22 6.04 2.88
C LEU A 178 -2.60 6.43 2.32
N GLU A 179 -3.58 6.66 3.18
CA GLU A 179 -4.94 7.07 2.79
C GLU A 179 -4.96 8.46 2.20
N ILE A 180 -4.29 9.44 2.81
CA ILE A 180 -4.12 10.81 2.31
C ILE A 180 -3.52 10.79 0.90
N ALA A 181 -2.48 9.98 0.66
CA ALA A 181 -1.88 9.83 -0.66
C ALA A 181 -2.85 9.20 -1.68
N SER A 182 -3.58 8.17 -1.27
CA SER A 182 -4.51 7.41 -2.12
C SER A 182 -5.75 8.24 -2.48
N TYR A 183 -6.41 8.85 -1.50
CA TYR A 183 -7.52 9.78 -1.70
C TYR A 183 -7.12 11.01 -2.52
N GLY A 184 -5.95 11.58 -2.24
CA GLY A 184 -5.41 12.71 -3.00
C GLY A 184 -5.27 12.39 -4.49
N SER A 185 -4.74 11.20 -4.81
CA SER A 185 -4.56 10.71 -6.18
C SER A 185 -5.90 10.42 -6.85
N ALA A 186 -6.78 9.64 -6.21
CA ALA A 186 -8.10 9.30 -6.73
C ALA A 186 -8.95 10.55 -7.01
N ARG A 187 -8.94 11.52 -6.09
CA ARG A 187 -9.64 12.80 -6.25
C ARG A 187 -9.13 13.58 -7.46
N ALA A 188 -7.81 13.65 -7.64
CA ALA A 188 -7.20 14.34 -8.79
C ALA A 188 -7.60 13.68 -10.12
N PHE A 189 -7.61 12.34 -10.17
CA PHE A 189 -8.03 11.60 -11.35
C PHE A 189 -9.52 11.80 -11.66
N ALA A 190 -10.38 11.74 -10.64
CA ALA A 190 -11.80 12.02 -10.77
C ALA A 190 -12.08 13.42 -11.32
N ALA A 191 -11.38 14.45 -10.81
CA ALA A 191 -11.49 15.81 -11.31
C ALA A 191 -11.02 15.93 -12.77
N THR A 192 -9.89 15.29 -13.10
CA THR A 192 -9.32 15.30 -14.47
C THR A 192 -10.28 14.66 -15.49
N LEU A 193 -11.00 13.62 -15.09
CA LEU A 193 -11.97 12.92 -15.92
C LEU A 193 -13.36 13.58 -15.95
N GLY A 194 -13.56 14.67 -15.21
CA GLY A 194 -14.85 15.39 -15.13
C GLY A 194 -15.89 14.77 -14.19
N TYR A 195 -15.51 13.79 -13.36
CA TYR A 195 -16.38 13.20 -12.34
C TYR A 195 -16.44 14.11 -11.09
N THR A 196 -17.08 15.26 -11.22
CA THR A 196 -17.15 16.30 -10.17
C THR A 196 -17.76 15.79 -8.86
N TYR A 197 -18.84 15.00 -8.94
CA TYR A 197 -19.47 14.39 -7.78
C TYR A 197 -18.52 13.42 -7.04
N ALA A 198 -17.83 12.55 -7.79
CA ALA A 198 -16.82 11.65 -7.21
C ALA A 198 -15.67 12.43 -6.56
N ALA A 199 -15.16 13.46 -7.23
CA ALA A 199 -14.08 14.29 -6.70
C ALA A 199 -14.48 15.00 -5.38
N GLN A 200 -15.73 15.48 -5.27
CA GLN A 200 -16.23 16.08 -4.03
C GLN A 200 -16.31 15.07 -2.89
N LEU A 201 -16.83 13.87 -3.15
CA LEU A 201 -16.89 12.82 -2.14
C LEU A 201 -15.49 12.37 -1.70
N LEU A 202 -14.56 12.17 -2.63
CA LEU A 202 -13.18 11.80 -2.31
C LEU A 202 -12.46 12.91 -1.53
N GLN A 203 -12.78 14.18 -1.78
CA GLN A 203 -12.27 15.31 -1.00
C GLN A 203 -12.77 15.29 0.44
N GLN A 204 -14.03 14.90 0.68
CA GLN A 204 -14.57 14.79 2.04
C GLN A 204 -13.79 13.77 2.88
N SER A 205 -13.55 12.55 2.36
CA SER A 205 -12.71 11.57 3.07
C SER A 205 -11.29 12.09 3.27
N LEU A 206 -10.69 12.70 2.23
CA LEU A 206 -9.33 13.26 2.33
C LEU A 206 -9.19 14.28 3.47
N ASP A 207 -10.19 15.13 3.68
CA ASP A 207 -10.17 16.13 4.74
C ASP A 207 -10.37 15.50 6.12
N GLU A 208 -11.18 14.43 6.20
CA GLU A 208 -11.34 13.62 7.42
C GLU A 208 -10.01 12.94 7.83
N GLU A 209 -9.28 12.31 6.90
CA GLU A 209 -8.00 11.63 7.23
C GLU A 209 -6.92 12.63 7.65
N LYS A 210 -6.88 13.79 7.00
CA LYS A 210 -5.96 14.86 7.40
C LYS A 210 -6.26 15.35 8.82
N ALA A 211 -7.53 15.55 9.13
CA ALA A 211 -7.93 15.97 10.47
C ALA A 211 -7.63 14.89 11.53
N MET A 212 -7.70 13.61 11.16
CA MET A 212 -7.28 12.50 12.02
C MET A 212 -5.77 12.52 12.27
N ASP A 213 -4.94 12.65 11.23
CA ASP A 213 -3.48 12.74 11.36
C ASP A 213 -3.03 13.95 12.20
N GLU A 214 -3.69 15.10 12.04
CA GLU A 214 -3.46 16.28 12.87
C GLU A 214 -3.78 16.03 14.35
N GLN A 215 -4.91 15.36 14.64
CA GLN A 215 -5.29 14.99 16.01
C GLN A 215 -4.31 13.98 16.63
N LEU A 216 -3.84 13.01 15.84
CA LEU A 216 -2.82 12.05 16.26
C LEU A 216 -1.48 12.74 16.55
N THR A 217 -1.09 13.71 15.73
CA THR A 217 0.12 14.53 15.95
C THR A 217 0.03 15.31 17.25
N ALA A 218 -1.10 16.00 17.49
CA ALA A 218 -1.31 16.73 18.73
C ALA A 218 -1.25 15.79 19.96
N LEU A 219 -1.87 14.61 19.88
CA LEU A 219 -1.76 13.60 20.93
C LEU A 219 -0.31 13.16 21.14
N ALA A 220 0.44 12.83 20.07
CA ALA A 220 1.83 12.41 20.16
C ALA A 220 2.71 13.44 20.88
N GLU A 221 2.56 14.73 20.56
CA GLU A 221 3.29 15.81 21.21
C GLU A 221 2.99 15.91 22.71
N HIS A 222 1.77 15.55 23.13
CA HIS A 222 1.41 15.46 24.55
C HIS A 222 1.95 14.21 25.25
N PHE A 223 2.17 13.09 24.55
CA PHE A 223 2.77 11.87 25.11
C PHE A 223 4.29 11.99 25.35
N VAL A 224 4.98 12.90 24.64
CA VAL A 224 6.40 13.19 24.85
C VAL A 224 6.55 14.08 26.10
N ASN A 225 6.17 13.54 27.26
CA ASN A 225 6.58 14.04 28.56
C ASN A 225 8.07 13.68 28.76
N PRO A 226 8.98 14.59 29.11
CA PRO A 226 10.42 14.32 29.24
C PRO A 226 10.83 13.12 30.12
N GLU A 227 9.93 12.59 30.95
CA GLU A 227 10.15 11.34 31.70
C GLU A 227 10.12 10.07 30.84
N SER A 228 9.47 10.08 29.66
CA SER A 228 9.51 8.96 28.70
C SER A 228 10.76 8.97 27.81
N ILE A 229 11.63 9.99 27.94
CA ILE A 229 12.87 10.16 27.18
C ILE A 229 14.06 9.41 27.84
N ARG A 230 13.86 8.61 28.90
CA ARG A 230 14.95 7.84 29.54
C ARG A 230 14.58 6.40 29.90
#